data_AF-A0A1Y3XZ06-F1
#
_entry.id   AF-A0A1Y3XZ06-F1
#
_cell.length_a   1.000
_cell.length_b   1.000
_cell.length_c   1.000
_cell.angle_alpha   90.00
_cell.angle_beta   90.00
_cell.angle_gamma   90.00
#
_symmetry.space_group_name_H-M   'P 1'
#
loop_
_entity.id
_entity.type
_entity.pdbx_description
1 polymer ?
#
loop_
_entity_poly.entity_id
_entity_poly.type
_entity_poly.pdbx_seq_one_letter_code
_entity_poly.pdbx_strand_id
1 'polypeptide(L)'
;ERKGTCSAFMSRCLAFFAGLGVAVERVMTDNGPGYHSREFNALLASEGVRHPCTRPYSPWQNGKVERMNRTLAQEWQYGRAWDSEAGRAEALPAFIERYNWDRPHSACGGLPPMSRIVGVNNLLAHNT
;
A
#
# COMPACT_ATOMS: atom_id res chain seq x y z
N GLU A 1 -2.13 -18.07 -1.71
CA GLU A 1 -1.01 -17.10 -1.75
C GLU A 1 0.31 -17.88 -1.82
N ARG A 2 1.20 -17.60 -2.78
CA ARG A 2 2.46 -18.36 -2.96
C ARG A 2 3.57 -17.66 -2.17
N LYS A 3 4.38 -18.39 -1.41
CA LYS A 3 5.35 -17.83 -0.45
C LYS A 3 6.26 -16.73 -1.02
N GLY A 4 6.73 -16.87 -2.27
CA GLY A 4 7.60 -15.87 -2.91
C GLY A 4 6.90 -14.57 -3.36
N THR A 5 5.56 -14.52 -3.44
CA THR A 5 4.88 -13.30 -3.91
C THR A 5 4.92 -12.18 -2.87
N CYS A 6 4.89 -12.51 -1.57
CA CYS A 6 4.93 -11.52 -0.49
C CYS A 6 6.30 -10.82 -0.43
N SER A 7 7.39 -11.59 -0.52
CA SER A 7 8.76 -11.05 -0.53
C SER A 7 9.02 -10.19 -1.76
N ALA A 8 8.64 -10.67 -2.95
CA ALA A 8 8.79 -9.90 -4.17
C ALA A 8 7.98 -8.59 -4.14
N PHE A 9 6.76 -8.63 -3.61
CA PHE A 9 5.95 -7.43 -3.40
C PHE A 9 6.62 -6.47 -2.42
N MET A 10 7.07 -6.96 -1.26
CA MET A 10 7.71 -6.14 -0.25
C MET A 10 8.99 -5.47 -0.77
N SER A 11 9.82 -6.20 -1.52
CA SER A 11 11.02 -5.63 -2.15
C SER A 11 10.68 -4.45 -3.07
N ARG A 12 9.63 -4.57 -3.91
CA ARG A 12 9.15 -3.45 -4.75
C ARG A 12 8.64 -2.28 -3.91
N CYS A 13 7.94 -2.55 -2.80
CA CYS A 13 7.47 -1.50 -1.90
C CYS A 13 8.62 -0.74 -1.24
N LEU A 14 9.64 -1.45 -0.74
CA LEU A 14 10.81 -0.83 -0.14
C LEU A 14 11.57 0.03 -1.15
N ALA A 15 11.77 -0.47 -2.37
CA ALA A 15 12.38 0.30 -3.46
C ALA A 15 11.56 1.55 -3.82
N PHE A 16 10.23 1.45 -3.88
CA PHE A 16 9.35 2.59 -4.14
C PHE A 16 9.49 3.68 -3.07
N PHE A 17 9.44 3.33 -1.79
CA PHE A 17 9.59 4.31 -0.70
C PHE A 17 11.00 4.90 -0.65
N ALA A 18 12.05 4.10 -0.91
CA ALA A 18 13.41 4.60 -1.03
C ALA A 18 13.54 5.63 -2.17
N GLY A 19 12.89 5.40 -3.31
CA GLY A 19 12.83 6.35 -4.44
C GLY A 19 12.15 7.68 -4.09
N LEU A 20 11.32 7.70 -3.03
CA LEU A 20 10.68 8.90 -2.49
C LEU A 20 11.50 9.54 -1.34
N GLY A 21 12.70 9.02 -1.05
CA GLY A 21 13.52 9.47 0.08
C GLY A 21 13.01 9.01 1.45
N VAL A 22 12.13 8.01 1.49
CA VAL A 22 11.55 7.49 2.74
C VAL A 22 12.30 6.24 3.20
N ALA A 23 12.95 6.33 4.34
CA ALA A 23 13.51 5.17 5.04
C ALA A 23 12.39 4.43 5.78
N VAL A 24 12.08 3.20 5.36
CA VAL A 24 11.09 2.35 6.02
C VAL A 24 11.74 1.70 7.24
N GLU A 25 11.33 2.09 8.45
CA GLU A 25 11.87 1.48 9.68
C GLU A 25 11.15 0.20 10.08
N ARG A 26 9.86 0.11 9.75
CA ARG A 26 8.96 -0.95 10.21
C ARG A 26 7.88 -1.27 9.19
N VAL A 27 7.58 -2.55 9.07
CA VAL A 27 6.45 -3.06 8.30
C VAL A 27 5.55 -3.85 9.24
N MET A 28 4.30 -3.45 9.37
CA MET A 28 3.31 -4.19 10.16
C MET A 28 2.41 -5.01 9.23
N THR A 29 2.26 -6.30 9.52
CA THR A 29 1.37 -7.20 8.77
C THR A 29 0.42 -7.94 9.70
N ASP A 30 -0.57 -8.60 9.12
CA ASP A 30 -1.33 -9.62 9.85
C ASP A 30 -0.53 -10.92 10.01
N ASN A 31 -1.18 -11.92 10.60
CA ASN A 31 -0.59 -13.24 10.82
C ASN A 31 -0.71 -14.19 9.62
N GLY A 32 -0.85 -13.65 8.41
CA GLY A 32 -0.88 -14.42 7.18
C GLY A 32 0.38 -15.28 7.00
N PRO A 33 0.27 -16.52 6.50
CA PRO A 33 1.40 -17.45 6.41
C PRO A 33 2.52 -16.98 5.46
N GLY A 34 2.21 -16.10 4.50
CA GLY A 34 3.21 -15.50 3.62
C GLY A 34 4.18 -14.57 4.37
N TYR A 35 3.64 -13.76 5.29
CA TYR A 35 4.42 -12.82 6.10
C TYR A 35 5.24 -13.51 7.20
N HIS A 36 4.81 -14.69 7.65
CA HIS A 36 5.58 -15.53 8.59
C HIS A 36 6.68 -16.37 7.92
N SER A 37 6.84 -16.30 6.60
CA SER A 37 7.85 -17.10 5.89
C SER A 37 9.28 -16.68 6.25
N ARG A 38 10.22 -17.65 6.21
CA ARG A 38 11.65 -17.38 6.43
C ARG A 38 12.20 -16.40 5.40
N GLU A 39 11.76 -16.53 4.15
CA GLU A 39 12.15 -15.68 3.04
C GLU A 39 11.76 -14.21 3.28
N PHE A 40 10.52 -13.97 3.70
CA PHE A 40 10.02 -12.63 3.98
C PHE A 40 10.74 -11.98 5.16
N ASN A 41 10.94 -12.72 6.25
CA ASN A 41 11.67 -12.21 7.41
C ASN A 41 13.16 -11.97 7.10
N ALA A 42 13.79 -12.79 6.26
CA ALA A 42 15.17 -12.58 5.82
C ALA A 42 15.31 -11.31 4.98
N LEU A 43 14.36 -11.04 4.07
CA LEU A 43 14.30 -9.79 3.30
C LEU A 43 14.20 -8.57 4.21
N LEU A 44 13.27 -8.57 5.17
CA LEU A 44 13.13 -7.42 6.08
C LEU A 44 14.37 -7.23 6.95
N ALA A 45 14.99 -8.33 7.41
CA ALA A 45 16.22 -8.27 8.18
C ALA A 45 17.41 -7.71 7.38
N SER A 46 17.56 -8.08 6.09
CA SER A 46 18.64 -7.55 5.25
C SER A 46 18.50 -6.06 4.99
N GLU A 47 17.27 -5.54 5.02
CA GLU A 47 16.95 -4.12 4.83
C GLU A 47 16.89 -3.35 6.17
N GLY A 48 17.18 -4.01 7.31
CA GLY A 48 17.13 -3.39 8.63
C GLY A 48 15.72 -3.01 9.11
N VAL A 49 14.68 -3.56 8.49
CA VAL A 49 13.27 -3.25 8.75
C VAL A 49 12.72 -4.16 9.85
N ARG A 50 12.11 -3.59 10.90
CA ARG A 50 11.46 -4.42 11.94
C ARG A 50 10.08 -4.88 11.47
N HIS A 51 9.72 -6.12 11.82
CA HIS A 51 8.48 -6.75 11.40
C HIS A 51 7.54 -7.06 12.59
N PRO A 52 6.78 -6.08 13.11
CA PRO A 52 5.71 -6.36 14.06
C PRO A 52 4.48 -6.98 13.38
N CYS A 53 4.01 -8.12 13.88
CA CYS A 53 2.72 -8.67 13.48
C CYS A 53 1.59 -8.10 14.36
N THR A 54 0.37 -8.03 13.81
CA THR A 54 -0.82 -7.72 14.62
C THR A 54 -0.98 -8.73 15.75
N ARG A 55 -1.46 -8.27 16.91
CA ARG A 55 -1.74 -9.18 18.02
C ARG A 55 -2.83 -10.20 17.60
N PRO A 56 -2.74 -11.46 18.08
CA PRO A 56 -3.82 -12.43 17.87
C PRO A 56 -5.18 -11.85 18.27
N TYR A 57 -6.21 -12.14 17.47
CA TYR A 57 -7.58 -11.68 17.69
C TYR A 57 -7.75 -10.16 17.78
N SER A 58 -6.85 -9.38 17.17
CA SER A 58 -6.88 -7.92 17.19
C SER A 58 -7.06 -7.27 15.81
N PRO A 59 -8.18 -7.53 15.11
CA PRO A 59 -8.40 -7.07 13.73
C PRO A 59 -8.40 -5.54 13.60
N TRP A 60 -8.76 -4.80 14.66
CA TRP A 60 -8.75 -3.33 14.65
C TRP A 60 -7.37 -2.73 14.37
N GLN A 61 -6.27 -3.48 14.60
CA GLN A 61 -4.92 -3.03 14.27
C GLN A 61 -4.68 -2.96 12.76
N ASN A 62 -5.44 -3.72 11.97
CA ASN A 62 -5.36 -3.72 10.51
C ASN A 62 -6.35 -2.72 9.85
N GLY A 63 -7.06 -1.92 10.66
CA GLY A 63 -8.15 -1.08 10.18
C GLY A 63 -7.77 -0.09 9.07
N LYS A 64 -6.50 0.32 8.98
CA LYS A 64 -6.03 1.21 7.90
C LYS A 64 -6.03 0.50 6.54
N VAL A 65 -5.48 -0.71 6.47
CA VAL A 65 -5.48 -1.54 5.25
C VAL A 65 -6.91 -1.96 4.91
N GLU A 66 -7.69 -2.39 5.90
CA GLU A 66 -9.09 -2.77 5.68
C GLU A 66 -9.93 -1.62 5.13
N ARG A 67 -9.71 -0.38 5.62
CA ARG A 67 -10.41 0.80 5.09
C ARG A 67 -9.98 1.10 3.65
N MET A 68 -8.70 1.01 3.32
CA MET A 68 -8.21 1.18 1.95
C MET A 68 -8.82 0.12 1.02
N ASN A 69 -8.79 -1.15 1.41
CA ASN A 69 -9.37 -2.27 0.65
C ASN A 69 -10.86 -2.07 0.42
N ARG A 70 -11.60 -1.59 1.42
CA ARG A 70 -13.01 -1.25 1.27
C ARG A 70 -13.22 -0.14 0.25
N THR A 71 -12.40 0.92 0.28
CA THR A 71 -12.47 2.01 -0.71
C THR A 71 -12.16 1.51 -2.13
N LEU A 72 -11.11 0.69 -2.29
CA LEU A 72 -10.80 0.04 -3.57
C LEU A 72 -11.97 -0.79 -4.08
N ALA A 73 -12.57 -1.62 -3.23
CA ALA A 73 -13.72 -2.43 -3.59
C ALA A 73 -14.90 -1.56 -4.04
N GLN A 74 -15.25 -0.54 -3.25
CA GLN A 74 -16.43 0.30 -3.50
C GLN A 74 -16.27 1.21 -4.72
N GLU A 75 -15.10 1.83 -4.88
CA GLU A 75 -14.92 2.89 -5.90
C GLU A 75 -14.30 2.36 -7.20
N TRP A 76 -13.40 1.38 -7.14
CA TRP A 76 -12.72 0.84 -8.32
C TRP A 76 -13.32 -0.50 -8.76
N GLN A 77 -13.39 -1.48 -7.86
CA GLN A 77 -13.77 -2.84 -8.24
C GLN A 77 -15.25 -2.94 -8.63
N TYR A 78 -16.13 -2.32 -7.83
CA TYR A 78 -17.58 -2.38 -7.97
C TYR A 78 -18.23 -1.01 -8.25
N GLY A 79 -17.44 0.05 -8.37
CA GLY A 79 -17.93 1.42 -8.59
C GLY A 79 -18.53 1.65 -9.99
N ARG A 80 -18.25 0.75 -10.94
CA ARG A 80 -18.87 0.73 -12.27
C ARG A 80 -18.91 -0.69 -12.83
N ALA A 81 -19.75 -0.91 -13.84
CA ALA A 81 -19.69 -2.12 -14.66
C ALA A 81 -18.44 -2.10 -15.54
N TRP A 82 -17.81 -3.26 -15.69
CA TRP A 82 -16.62 -3.46 -16.50
C TRP A 82 -16.91 -4.46 -17.61
N ASP A 83 -16.50 -4.14 -18.83
CA ASP A 83 -16.69 -5.05 -19.98
C ASP A 83 -15.70 -6.23 -19.95
N SER A 84 -14.56 -6.07 -19.26
CA SER A 84 -13.58 -7.14 -19.06
C SER A 84 -12.74 -6.94 -17.80
N GLU A 85 -12.16 -8.04 -17.32
CA GLU A 85 -11.15 -8.01 -16.25
C GLU A 85 -9.92 -7.20 -16.64
N ALA A 86 -9.49 -7.30 -17.90
CA ALA A 86 -8.36 -6.54 -18.42
C ALA A 86 -8.61 -5.04 -18.31
N GLY A 87 -9.78 -4.56 -18.76
CA GLY A 87 -10.15 -3.15 -18.64
C GLY A 87 -10.25 -2.69 -17.17
N ARG A 88 -10.71 -3.55 -16.26
CA ARG A 88 -10.70 -3.26 -14.82
C ARG A 88 -9.28 -3.10 -14.28
N ALA A 89 -8.37 -4.00 -14.66
CA ALA A 89 -6.97 -3.97 -14.23
C ALA A 89 -6.23 -2.74 -14.80
N GLU A 90 -6.47 -2.38 -16.06
CA GLU A 90 -5.88 -1.19 -16.73
C GLU A 90 -6.29 0.12 -16.06
N ALA A 91 -7.47 0.17 -15.44
CA ALA A 91 -7.92 1.36 -14.73
C ALA A 91 -7.40 1.49 -13.29
N LEU A 92 -6.81 0.42 -12.73
CA LEU A 92 -6.31 0.45 -11.35
C LEU A 92 -5.19 1.49 -11.12
N PRO A 93 -4.18 1.64 -12.00
CA PRO A 93 -3.14 2.64 -11.82
C PRO A 93 -3.69 4.06 -11.68
N ALA A 94 -4.59 4.48 -12.57
CA ALA A 94 -5.22 5.81 -12.52
C ALA A 94 -6.04 6.01 -11.24
N PHE A 95 -6.71 4.95 -10.75
CA PHE A 95 -7.39 5.01 -9.47
C PHE A 95 -6.42 5.24 -8.30
N ILE A 96 -5.30 4.51 -8.26
CA ILE A 96 -4.28 4.62 -7.21
C ILE A 96 -3.62 5.99 -7.24
N GLU A 97 -3.34 6.54 -8.42
CA GLU A 97 -2.79 7.88 -8.59
C GLU A 97 -3.73 8.93 -8.01
N ARG A 98 -4.98 8.98 -8.47
CA ARG A 98 -6.01 9.87 -7.93
C ARG A 98 -6.17 9.73 -6.42
N TYR A 99 -6.17 8.49 -5.91
CA TYR A 99 -6.29 8.23 -4.47
C TYR A 99 -5.12 8.83 -3.67
N ASN A 100 -3.90 8.70 -4.17
CA ASN A 100 -2.71 9.14 -3.43
C ASN A 100 -2.42 10.64 -3.60
N TRP A 101 -2.75 11.24 -4.75
CA TRP A 101 -2.32 12.59 -5.13
C TRP A 101 -3.44 13.64 -5.15
N ASP A 102 -4.69 13.23 -5.38
CA ASP A 102 -5.80 14.19 -5.57
C ASP A 102 -6.88 14.09 -4.48
N ARG A 103 -7.17 12.86 -4.03
CA ARG A 103 -8.31 12.59 -3.16
C ARG A 103 -8.09 13.25 -1.79
N PRO A 104 -9.01 14.11 -1.31
CA PRO A 104 -8.88 14.70 0.02
C PRO A 104 -9.22 13.68 1.13
N HIS A 105 -8.39 13.62 2.17
CA HIS A 105 -8.58 12.71 3.30
C HIS A 105 -8.72 13.49 4.61
N SER A 106 -9.80 13.23 5.36
CA SER A 106 -10.02 13.88 6.67
C SER A 106 -8.89 13.58 7.68
N ALA A 107 -8.37 12.34 7.68
CA ALA A 107 -7.21 11.95 8.48
C ALA A 107 -5.91 12.68 8.09
N CYS A 108 -5.91 13.39 6.96
CA CYS A 108 -4.81 14.21 6.46
C CYS A 108 -5.19 15.70 6.40
N GLY A 109 -6.21 16.13 7.16
CA GLY A 109 -6.62 17.55 7.19
C GLY A 109 -7.24 18.05 5.89
N GLY A 110 -7.84 17.16 5.10
CA GLY A 110 -8.39 17.49 3.78
C GLY A 110 -7.38 17.42 2.64
N LEU A 111 -6.12 17.08 2.93
CA LEU A 111 -5.08 16.87 1.92
C LEU A 111 -5.03 15.41 1.43
N PRO A 112 -4.39 15.15 0.28
CA PRO A 112 -4.21 13.79 -0.22
C PRO A 112 -3.17 13.00 0.58
N PRO A 113 -3.22 11.65 0.58
CA PRO A 113 -2.30 10.81 1.35
C PRO A 113 -0.82 11.12 1.14
N MET A 114 -0.41 11.43 -0.10
CA MET A 114 0.99 11.70 -0.42
C MET A 114 1.54 12.97 0.23
N SER A 115 0.67 13.91 0.63
CA SER A 115 1.05 15.12 1.38
C SER A 115 1.71 14.81 2.73
N ARG A 116 1.60 13.58 3.23
CA ARG A 116 2.21 13.13 4.49
C ARG A 116 3.69 12.76 4.34
N ILE A 117 4.20 12.61 3.12
CA ILE A 117 5.61 12.33 2.87
C ILE A 117 6.34 13.67 2.72
N VAL A 118 7.23 13.96 3.66
CA VAL A 118 8.02 15.21 3.66
C VAL A 118 8.91 15.24 2.42
N GLY A 119 8.90 16.36 1.69
CA GLY A 119 9.70 16.54 0.48
C GLY A 119 9.05 16.02 -0.81
N VAL A 120 7.91 15.33 -0.72
CA VAL A 120 7.12 14.94 -1.88
C VAL A 120 5.95 15.92 -2.05
N ASN A 121 5.89 16.59 -3.19
CA ASN A 121 4.77 17.48 -3.55
C ASN A 121 4.12 17.03 -4.86
N ASN A 122 2.84 17.39 -5.03
CA ASN A 122 2.04 17.05 -6.21
C ASN A 122 2.39 17.90 -7.45
N LEU A 123 3.35 18.83 -7.35
CA LEU A 123 3.76 19.69 -8.46
C LEU A 123 4.39 18.92 -9.63
N LEU A 124 4.88 17.69 -9.38
CA LEU A 124 5.38 16.80 -10.43
C LEU A 124 4.31 15.86 -11.01
N ALA A 125 3.22 15.58 -10.30
CA ALA A 125 2.17 14.65 -10.76
C ALA A 125 1.22 15.28 -11.80
N HIS A 126 1.11 16.61 -11.84
CA HIS A 126 0.23 17.33 -12.77
C HIS A 126 0.95 17.87 -14.02
N ASN A 127 2.26 17.64 -14.18
CA ASN A 127 3.09 18.23 -15.23
C ASN A 127 3.70 17.21 -16.21
N THR A 128 3.11 16.03 -16.31
CA THR A 128 3.41 15.01 -17.35
C THR A 128 2.13 14.63 -18.06
#